data_AF-A0AAV8SAY2-F1
#
_entry.id   AF-A0AAV8SAY2-F1
#
_cell.length_a   1.000
_cell.length_b   1.000
_cell.length_c   1.000
_cell.angle_alpha   90.00
_cell.angle_beta   90.00
_cell.angle_gamma   90.00
#
_symmetry.space_group_name_H-M   'P 1'
#
loop_
_entity.id
_entity.type
_entity.pdbx_description
1 polymer ?
#
loop_
_entity_poly.entity_id
_entity_poly.type
_entity_poly.pdbx_seq_one_letter_code
_entity_poly.pdbx_strand_id
1 'polypeptide(L)'
;MIIRQKLEKKTKGRQKIEIKQIEKESTRQVTFSKRRAGLVKKASELSLLCGAEVAIIAFSPGEKAFSFGHPNADSILDAYLDNQSSYSGRDLEFLTSNALKQLKEEKIRLEIIEEWSRPSHESDLHGEFWWDNESVEEMGHEELKAYVMALRELRRNVTVRANELLLG
;
A
#
# COMPACT_ATOMS: atom_id res chain seq x y z
N MET A 1 -58.32 -12.43 -24.36
CA MET A 1 -57.45 -13.25 -23.49
C MET A 1 -56.06 -12.61 -23.48
N ILE A 2 -55.73 -11.79 -22.46
CA ILE A 2 -54.46 -11.04 -22.43
C ILE A 2 -53.38 -11.97 -21.89
N ILE A 3 -52.43 -12.33 -22.74
CA ILE A 3 -51.25 -13.12 -22.37
C ILE A 3 -50.34 -12.21 -21.55
N ARG A 4 -50.24 -12.43 -20.24
CA ARG A 4 -49.21 -11.80 -19.40
C ARG A 4 -47.87 -12.42 -19.76
N GLN A 5 -47.07 -11.74 -20.58
CA GLN A 5 -45.67 -12.09 -20.77
C GLN A 5 -44.93 -11.91 -19.44
N LYS A 6 -44.30 -12.99 -18.95
CA LYS A 6 -43.52 -12.98 -17.72
C LYS A 6 -42.22 -12.24 -17.99
N LEU A 7 -42.07 -11.03 -17.45
CA LEU A 7 -40.83 -10.25 -17.54
C LEU A 7 -39.65 -11.06 -17.00
N GLU A 8 -38.68 -11.38 -17.86
CA GLU A 8 -37.44 -12.03 -17.44
C GLU A 8 -36.59 -11.09 -16.60
N LYS A 9 -36.07 -11.61 -15.48
CA LYS A 9 -35.22 -10.83 -14.57
C LYS A 9 -33.80 -10.75 -15.14
N LYS A 10 -33.30 -9.52 -15.33
CA LYS A 10 -31.94 -9.26 -15.83
C LYS A 10 -30.81 -9.77 -14.92
N THR A 11 -31.04 -9.88 -13.60
CA THR A 11 -30.02 -10.36 -12.67
C THR A 11 -30.61 -11.26 -11.59
N LYS A 12 -29.75 -12.10 -10.99
CA LYS A 12 -30.09 -12.93 -9.83
C LYS A 12 -30.33 -12.10 -8.55
N GLY A 13 -30.01 -10.80 -8.54
CA GLY A 13 -30.13 -9.96 -7.33
C GLY A 13 -29.14 -10.36 -6.21
N ARG A 14 -29.39 -9.88 -4.99
CA ARG A 14 -28.57 -10.23 -3.82
C ARG A 14 -28.78 -11.70 -3.46
N GLN A 15 -27.70 -12.46 -3.45
CA GLN A 15 -27.71 -13.88 -3.10
C GLN A 15 -27.13 -14.09 -1.70
N LYS A 16 -27.66 -15.09 -0.97
CA LYS A 16 -27.08 -15.53 0.30
C LYS A 16 -25.75 -16.22 0.02
N ILE A 17 -24.74 -15.93 0.84
CA ILE A 17 -23.44 -16.58 0.79
C ILE A 17 -23.07 -17.06 2.20
N GLU A 18 -22.21 -18.06 2.29
CA GLU A 18 -21.67 -18.55 3.56
C GLU A 18 -20.71 -17.52 4.19
N ILE A 19 -20.61 -17.50 5.51
CA ILE A 19 -19.64 -16.68 6.26
C ILE A 19 -18.35 -17.48 6.38
N LYS A 20 -17.63 -17.55 5.26
CA LYS A 20 -16.28 -18.13 5.14
C LYS A 20 -15.46 -17.30 4.15
N GLN A 21 -14.17 -17.62 4.00
CA GLN A 21 -13.33 -16.96 3.01
C GLN A 21 -13.91 -17.14 1.60
N ILE A 22 -13.97 -16.04 0.83
CA ILE A 22 -14.37 -16.09 -0.58
C ILE A 22 -13.15 -16.52 -1.39
N GLU A 23 -13.24 -17.68 -2.04
CA GLU A 23 -12.12 -18.26 -2.80
C GLU A 23 -11.80 -17.46 -4.07
N LYS A 24 -12.84 -17.03 -4.80
CA LYS A 24 -12.66 -16.28 -6.05
C LYS A 24 -12.18 -14.85 -5.77
N GLU A 25 -10.92 -14.58 -6.12
CA GLU A 25 -10.23 -13.31 -5.83
C GLU A 25 -11.01 -12.07 -6.28
N SER A 26 -11.49 -12.02 -7.53
CA SER A 26 -12.27 -10.86 -8.01
C SER A 26 -13.56 -10.63 -7.22
N THR A 27 -14.22 -11.71 -6.78
CA THR A 27 -15.42 -11.62 -5.93
C THR A 27 -15.06 -11.17 -4.52
N ARG A 28 -13.93 -11.64 -3.99
CA ARG A 28 -13.39 -11.25 -2.69
C ARG A 28 -13.05 -9.76 -2.67
N GLN A 29 -12.34 -9.23 -3.67
CA GLN A 29 -11.99 -7.81 -3.80
C GLN A 29 -13.22 -6.89 -3.88
N VAL A 30 -14.19 -7.24 -4.73
CA VAL A 30 -15.44 -6.48 -4.85
C VAL A 30 -16.25 -6.54 -3.55
N THR A 31 -16.29 -7.71 -2.90
CA THR A 31 -17.00 -7.87 -1.63
C THR A 31 -16.34 -7.08 -0.51
N PHE A 32 -15.01 -7.10 -0.40
CA PHE A 32 -14.25 -6.28 0.53
C PHE A 32 -14.61 -4.81 0.36
N SER A 33 -14.55 -4.30 -0.87
CA SER A 33 -14.84 -2.89 -1.17
C SER A 33 -16.27 -2.50 -0.77
N LYS A 34 -17.26 -3.31 -1.13
CA LYS A 34 -18.68 -3.05 -0.81
C LYS A 34 -18.97 -3.17 0.69
N ARG A 35 -18.43 -4.21 1.36
CA ARG A 35 -18.66 -4.42 2.80
C ARG A 35 -17.95 -3.37 3.65
N ARG A 36 -16.71 -3.01 3.30
CA ARG A 36 -15.97 -1.92 3.98
C ARG A 36 -16.75 -0.62 3.93
N ALA A 37 -17.23 -0.22 2.75
CA ALA A 37 -18.05 0.98 2.61
C ALA A 37 -19.35 0.91 3.42
N GLY A 38 -20.05 -0.23 3.38
CA GLY A 38 -21.26 -0.44 4.17
C GLY A 38 -21.03 -0.42 5.69
N LEU A 39 -19.90 -0.98 6.14
CA LEU A 39 -19.49 -0.99 7.54
C LEU A 39 -19.18 0.42 8.04
N VAL A 40 -18.39 1.20 7.28
CA VAL A 40 -18.09 2.60 7.60
C VAL A 40 -19.37 3.44 7.68
N LYS A 41 -20.30 3.26 6.74
CA LYS A 41 -21.60 3.95 6.80
C LYS A 41 -22.36 3.63 8.08
N LYS A 42 -22.38 2.35 8.50
CA LYS A 42 -23.06 1.94 9.73
C LYS A 42 -22.37 2.45 10.99
N ALA A 43 -21.04 2.48 11.02
CA ALA A 43 -20.28 3.07 12.11
C ALA A 43 -20.53 4.59 12.23
N SER A 44 -20.59 5.30 11.10
CA SER A 44 -20.95 6.72 11.08
C SER A 44 -22.37 6.97 11.59
N GLU A 45 -23.35 6.17 11.15
CA GLU A 45 -24.73 6.25 11.68
C GLU A 45 -24.78 6.01 13.18
N LEU A 46 -24.08 4.97 13.68
CA LEU A 46 -24.01 4.65 15.10
C LEU A 46 -23.39 5.79 15.91
N SER A 47 -22.30 6.34 15.42
CA SER A 47 -21.59 7.44 16.07
C SER A 47 -22.44 8.70 16.15
N LEU A 48 -23.14 9.06 15.07
CA LEU A 48 -24.06 10.20 15.05
C LEU A 48 -25.28 10.02 15.95
N LEU A 49 -25.86 8.82 15.98
CA LEU A 49 -27.09 8.55 16.74
C LEU A 49 -26.84 8.42 18.24
N CYS A 50 -25.70 7.86 18.62
CA CYS A 50 -25.42 7.51 20.02
C CYS A 50 -24.28 8.33 20.63
N GLY A 51 -23.63 9.22 19.87
CA GLY A 51 -22.40 9.88 20.30
C GLY A 51 -21.26 8.90 20.55
N ALA A 52 -21.29 7.72 19.92
CA ALA A 52 -20.32 6.67 20.16
C ALA A 52 -18.98 6.99 19.48
N GLU A 53 -17.89 6.82 20.21
CA GLU A 53 -16.54 6.84 19.64
C GLU A 53 -16.28 5.48 18.95
N VAL A 54 -15.93 5.50 17.67
CA VAL A 54 -15.75 4.28 16.87
C VAL A 54 -14.53 4.41 15.97
N ALA A 55 -13.69 3.37 15.95
CA ALA A 55 -12.60 3.21 14.99
C ALA A 55 -12.72 1.89 14.23
N ILE A 56 -12.39 1.90 12.93
CA ILE A 56 -12.32 0.72 12.06
C ILE A 56 -10.98 0.75 11.35
N ILE A 57 -10.25 -0.36 11.41
CA ILE A 57 -9.05 -0.62 10.61
C ILE A 57 -9.30 -1.87 9.77
N ALA A 58 -9.07 -1.79 8.46
CA ALA A 58 -9.28 -2.89 7.54
C ALA A 58 -8.13 -3.00 6.53
N PHE A 59 -7.60 -4.20 6.35
CA PHE A 59 -6.59 -4.51 5.34
C PHE A 59 -7.24 -5.21 4.16
N SER A 60 -6.97 -4.74 2.94
CA SER A 60 -7.41 -5.46 1.74
C SER A 60 -6.58 -6.73 1.55
N PRO A 61 -7.05 -7.68 0.73
CA PRO A 61 -6.23 -8.82 0.33
C PRO A 61 -4.95 -8.41 -0.42
N GLY A 62 -4.87 -7.17 -0.93
CA GLY A 62 -3.66 -6.59 -1.53
C GLY A 62 -2.86 -5.75 -0.54
N GLU A 63 -2.94 -6.07 0.76
CA GLU A 63 -2.15 -5.48 1.86
C GLU A 63 -2.30 -3.97 2.07
N LYS A 64 -3.33 -3.36 1.46
CA LYS A 64 -3.60 -1.93 1.64
C LYS A 64 -4.45 -1.70 2.89
N ALA A 65 -3.97 -0.85 3.78
CA ALA A 65 -4.69 -0.41 4.97
C ALA A 65 -5.76 0.64 4.64
N PHE A 66 -6.87 0.59 5.37
CA PHE A 66 -7.95 1.57 5.36
C PHE A 66 -8.41 1.83 6.79
N SER A 67 -8.57 3.10 7.16
CA SER A 67 -9.07 3.51 8.46
C SER A 67 -10.33 4.36 8.35
N PHE A 68 -11.16 4.30 9.39
CA PHE A 68 -12.23 5.24 9.67
C PHE A 68 -12.27 5.46 11.18
N GLY A 69 -12.50 6.69 11.62
CA GLY A 69 -12.71 6.99 13.03
C GLY A 69 -13.63 8.17 13.22
N HIS A 70 -14.38 8.16 14.33
CA HIS A 70 -15.10 9.31 14.83
C HIS A 70 -14.91 9.42 16.34
N PRO A 71 -14.31 10.52 16.86
CA PRO A 71 -13.94 11.74 16.13
C PRO A 71 -12.69 11.60 15.23
N ASN A 72 -11.70 10.80 15.64
CA ASN A 72 -10.51 10.47 14.85
C ASN A 72 -10.06 9.03 15.15
N ALA A 73 -9.53 8.32 14.16
CA ALA A 73 -9.11 6.92 14.34
C ALA A 73 -7.88 6.82 15.26
N ASP A 74 -6.90 7.70 15.09
CA ASP A 74 -5.66 7.67 15.87
C ASP A 74 -5.93 7.96 17.34
N SER A 75 -6.75 8.98 17.64
CA SER A 75 -7.08 9.37 19.01
C SER A 75 -7.79 8.24 19.78
N ILE A 76 -8.65 7.47 19.11
CA ILE A 76 -9.32 6.31 19.71
C ILE A 76 -8.33 5.17 19.92
N LEU A 77 -7.42 4.97 18.97
CA LEU A 77 -6.39 3.95 19.08
C LEU A 77 -5.44 4.28 20.25
N ASP A 78 -4.96 5.51 20.35
CA ASP A 78 -4.12 5.97 21.45
C ASP A 78 -4.81 5.75 22.80
N ALA A 79 -6.06 6.21 22.94
CA ALA A 79 -6.85 6.00 24.16
C ALA A 79 -7.08 4.52 24.49
N TYR A 80 -7.22 3.67 23.47
CA TYR A 80 -7.32 2.22 23.64
C TYR A 80 -5.99 1.62 24.11
N LEU A 81 -4.87 2.00 23.49
CA LEU A 81 -3.54 1.52 23.84
C LEU A 81 -3.10 1.96 25.25
N ASP A 82 -3.41 3.20 25.61
CA ASP A 82 -3.15 3.75 26.95
C ASP A 82 -3.93 2.97 28.01
N ASN A 83 -5.19 2.59 27.73
CA ASN A 83 -5.98 1.73 28.61
C ASN A 83 -5.49 0.27 28.63
N GLN A 84 -4.91 -0.23 27.53
CA GLN A 84 -4.34 -1.58 27.43
C GLN A 84 -2.99 -1.71 28.14
N SER A 85 -2.29 -0.62 28.46
CA SER A 85 -1.09 -0.68 29.31
C SER A 85 -1.35 -1.31 30.70
N SER A 86 -2.62 -1.43 31.10
CA SER A 86 -3.07 -2.17 32.29
C SER A 86 -3.30 -3.67 32.07
N TYR A 87 -3.42 -4.13 30.82
CA TYR A 87 -3.73 -5.52 30.44
C TYR A 87 -2.93 -5.94 29.18
N SER A 88 -1.86 -6.71 29.37
CA SER A 88 -1.15 -7.51 28.34
C SER A 88 -0.15 -6.82 27.39
N GLY A 89 1.02 -6.43 27.91
CA GLY A 89 2.12 -5.83 27.15
C GLY A 89 2.90 -6.71 26.15
N ARG A 90 2.42 -7.89 25.74
CA ARG A 90 3.21 -8.80 24.86
C ARG A 90 2.80 -8.83 23.38
N ASP A 91 1.52 -8.66 23.06
CA ASP A 91 1.06 -8.77 21.66
C ASP A 91 1.11 -7.42 20.92
N LEU A 92 0.98 -6.31 21.66
CA LEU A 92 1.10 -4.96 21.11
C LEU A 92 2.53 -4.67 20.62
N GLU A 93 3.54 -5.14 21.33
CA GLU A 93 4.95 -4.87 21.00
C GLU A 93 5.35 -5.49 19.65
N PHE A 94 4.77 -6.65 19.29
CA PHE A 94 5.02 -7.29 18.00
C PHE A 94 4.37 -6.55 16.81
N LEU A 95 3.14 -6.07 16.99
CA LEU A 95 2.45 -5.29 15.94
C LEU A 95 3.07 -3.90 15.76
N THR A 96 3.39 -3.23 16.86
CA THR A 96 4.06 -1.92 16.86
C THR A 96 5.46 -2.02 16.26
N SER A 97 6.22 -3.08 16.57
CA SER A 97 7.56 -3.27 15.99
C SER A 97 7.53 -3.53 14.48
N ASN A 98 6.53 -4.24 13.97
CA ASN A 98 6.36 -4.43 12.52
C ASN A 98 5.94 -3.13 11.82
N ALA A 99 5.01 -2.36 12.39
CA ALA A 99 4.61 -1.07 11.84
C ALA A 99 5.78 -0.06 11.84
N LEU A 100 6.58 -0.02 12.91
CA LEU A 100 7.77 0.83 13.01
C LEU A 100 8.87 0.43 12.03
N LYS A 101 9.04 -0.87 11.74
CA LYS A 101 9.99 -1.33 10.70
C LYS A 101 9.57 -0.84 9.32
N GLN A 102 8.29 -0.98 8.97
CA GLN A 102 7.76 -0.51 7.68
C GLN A 102 7.92 1.01 7.52
N LEU A 103 7.60 1.80 8.54
CA LEU A 103 7.79 3.26 8.51
C LEU A 103 9.26 3.65 8.38
N LYS A 104 10.18 2.92 9.01
CA LYS A 104 11.62 3.17 8.86
C LYS A 104 12.10 2.87 7.44
N GLU A 105 11.66 1.76 6.85
CA GLU A 105 11.99 1.40 5.47
C GLU A 105 11.45 2.43 4.47
N GLU A 106 10.20 2.89 4.67
CA GLU A 106 9.59 3.91 3.83
C GLU A 106 10.28 5.28 3.97
N LYS A 107 10.71 5.64 5.18
CA LYS A 107 11.51 6.85 5.43
C LYS A 107 12.85 6.81 4.69
N ILE A 108 13.59 5.70 4.80
CA ILE A 108 14.88 5.52 4.08
C ILE A 108 14.66 5.63 2.57
N ARG A 109 13.58 5.02 2.07
CA ARG A 109 13.23 5.09 0.64
C ARG A 109 12.98 6.52 0.17
N LEU A 110 12.28 7.32 0.96
CA LEU A 110 12.01 8.73 0.64
C LEU A 110 13.26 9.59 0.72
N GLU A 111 14.13 9.35 1.70
CA GLU A 111 15.40 10.07 1.87
C GLU A 111 16.34 9.84 0.66
N ILE A 112 16.39 8.60 0.15
CA ILE A 112 17.07 8.28 -1.11
C ILE A 112 16.42 9.04 -2.27
N ILE A 113 15.09 9.01 -2.43
CA ILE A 113 14.44 9.72 -3.55
C ILE A 113 14.70 11.23 -3.50
N GLU A 114 14.73 11.82 -2.30
CA GLU A 114 15.02 13.23 -2.09
C GLU A 114 16.48 13.58 -2.41
N GLU A 115 17.44 12.75 -1.99
CA GLU A 115 18.86 12.89 -2.31
C GLU A 115 19.12 12.86 -3.82
N TRP A 116 18.48 11.93 -4.53
CA TRP A 116 18.61 11.79 -5.99
C TRP A 116 17.85 12.87 -6.78
N SER A 117 16.91 13.58 -6.14
CA SER A 117 16.20 14.72 -6.73
C SER A 117 16.87 16.07 -6.48
N ARG A 118 17.95 16.14 -5.67
CA ARG A 118 18.71 17.38 -5.46
C ARG A 118 19.57 17.67 -6.70
N PRO A 119 19.46 18.87 -7.30
CA PRO A 119 20.36 19.28 -8.37
C PRO A 119 21.78 19.46 -7.81
N SER A 120 22.74 18.70 -8.32
CA SER A 120 24.15 18.85 -8.00
C SER A 120 24.64 20.21 -8.46
N HIS A 121 25.07 21.07 -7.54
CA HIS A 121 25.77 22.31 -7.84
C HIS A 121 27.26 22.08 -7.63
N GLU A 122 27.96 21.65 -8.68
CA GLU A 122 29.39 21.94 -8.83
C GLU A 122 29.84 21.80 -10.28
N SER A 123 30.66 22.77 -10.66
CA SER A 123 31.00 23.23 -12.00
C SER A 123 32.11 22.42 -12.69
N ASP A 124 31.96 22.35 -14.01
CA ASP A 124 33.01 22.37 -15.05
C ASP A 124 34.12 21.33 -15.00
N LEU A 125 33.92 20.19 -15.69
CA LEU A 125 34.90 19.68 -16.65
C LEU A 125 34.21 18.91 -17.78
N HIS A 126 34.42 19.43 -18.98
CA HIS A 126 33.97 18.96 -20.28
C HIS A 126 34.20 17.46 -20.51
N GLY A 127 33.11 16.72 -20.63
CA GLY A 127 33.06 15.36 -21.16
C GLY A 127 31.61 14.99 -21.36
N GLU A 128 31.11 15.13 -22.59
CA GLU A 128 29.77 14.71 -22.99
C GLU A 128 29.49 13.32 -22.42
N PHE A 129 28.62 13.32 -21.41
CA PHE A 129 28.30 12.12 -20.67
C PHE A 129 27.30 11.34 -21.51
N TRP A 130 27.72 10.20 -22.05
CA TRP A 130 27.05 9.38 -23.09
C TRP A 130 25.58 8.99 -22.90
N TRP A 131 24.91 9.33 -21.79
CA TRP A 131 23.46 9.17 -21.60
C TRP A 131 22.65 10.48 -21.66
N ASP A 132 23.31 11.64 -21.81
CA ASP A 132 22.63 12.94 -21.90
C ASP A 132 22.09 13.25 -23.31
N ASN A 133 22.47 12.48 -24.34
CA ASN A 133 22.16 12.84 -25.73
C ASN A 133 21.16 11.93 -26.45
N GLU A 134 20.58 10.93 -25.77
CA GLU A 134 19.45 10.16 -26.31
C GLU A 134 18.52 9.77 -25.16
N SER A 135 17.28 10.27 -25.22
CA SER A 135 16.27 9.96 -24.22
C SER A 135 16.03 8.45 -24.19
N VAL A 136 16.00 7.85 -23.00
CA VAL A 136 15.62 6.44 -22.80
C VAL A 136 14.25 6.13 -23.43
N GLU A 137 13.42 7.16 -23.62
CA GLU A 137 12.12 7.09 -24.28
C GLU A 137 12.17 6.79 -25.78
N GLU A 138 13.32 6.99 -26.44
CA GLU A 138 13.50 6.77 -27.88
C GLU A 138 14.16 5.41 -28.21
N MET A 139 14.59 4.67 -27.19
CA MET A 139 15.34 3.42 -27.35
C MET A 139 14.45 2.24 -27.75
N GLY A 140 14.87 1.45 -28.74
CA GLY A 140 14.14 0.24 -29.16
C GLY A 140 14.11 -0.84 -28.06
N HIS A 141 13.16 -1.76 -28.13
CA HIS A 141 12.97 -2.79 -27.08
C HIS A 141 14.20 -3.68 -26.84
N GLU A 142 14.95 -4.02 -27.89
CA GLU A 142 16.16 -4.84 -27.79
C GLU A 142 17.34 -4.05 -27.19
N GLU A 143 17.44 -2.76 -27.50
CA GLU A 143 18.43 -1.85 -26.93
C GLU A 143 18.10 -1.57 -25.45
N LEU A 144 16.83 -1.39 -25.11
CA LEU A 144 16.38 -1.20 -23.73
C LEU A 144 16.68 -2.43 -22.86
N LYS A 145 16.54 -3.65 -23.43
CA LYS A 145 16.98 -4.86 -22.75
C LYS A 145 18.49 -4.88 -22.53
N ALA A 146 19.27 -4.52 -23.53
CA ALA A 146 20.73 -4.45 -23.42
C ALA A 146 21.16 -3.42 -22.36
N TYR A 147 20.49 -2.27 -22.32
CA TYR A 147 20.70 -1.22 -21.34
C TYR A 147 20.40 -1.68 -19.91
N VAL A 148 19.25 -2.34 -19.69
CA VAL A 148 18.90 -2.93 -18.39
C VAL A 148 19.91 -3.99 -17.95
N MET A 149 20.40 -4.82 -18.89
CA MET A 149 21.42 -5.82 -18.58
C MET A 149 22.75 -5.18 -18.20
N ALA A 150 23.17 -4.12 -18.90
CA ALA A 150 24.36 -3.35 -18.57
C ALA A 150 24.27 -2.69 -17.18
N LEU A 151 23.13 -2.08 -16.85
CA LEU A 151 22.90 -1.49 -15.52
C LEU A 151 22.91 -2.53 -14.39
N ARG A 152 22.36 -3.72 -14.63
CA ARG A 152 22.40 -4.82 -13.66
C ARG A 152 23.83 -5.27 -13.39
N GLU A 153 24.65 -5.37 -14.44
CA GLU A 153 26.05 -5.77 -14.32
C GLU A 153 26.89 -4.69 -13.62
N LEU A 154 26.66 -3.41 -13.94
CA LEU A 154 27.29 -2.30 -13.23
C LEU A 154 26.95 -2.32 -11.74
N ARG A 155 25.67 -2.51 -11.39
CA ARG A 155 25.23 -2.61 -9.99
C ARG A 155 25.90 -3.77 -9.27
N ARG A 156 26.06 -4.93 -9.94
CA ARG A 156 26.77 -6.08 -9.39
C ARG A 156 28.23 -5.72 -9.09
N ASN A 157 28.92 -5.10 -10.04
CA ASN A 157 30.32 -4.74 -9.91
C ASN A 157 30.56 -3.69 -8.82
N VAL A 158 29.69 -2.67 -8.72
CA VAL A 158 29.74 -1.67 -7.64
C VAL A 158 29.53 -2.33 -6.28
N THR A 159 28.59 -3.28 -6.18
CA THR A 159 28.33 -4.00 -4.93
C THR A 159 29.52 -4.87 -4.51
N VAL A 160 30.16 -5.56 -5.45
CA VAL A 160 31.38 -6.34 -5.19
C VAL A 160 32.49 -5.43 -4.69
N ARG A 161 32.75 -4.31 -5.37
CA ARG A 161 33.77 -3.35 -4.96
C ARG A 161 33.49 -2.69 -3.61
N ALA A 162 32.24 -2.35 -3.32
CA ALA A 162 31.84 -1.84 -2.01
C ALA A 162 32.08 -2.86 -0.89
N ASN A 163 31.79 -4.15 -1.13
CA ASN A 163 32.06 -5.20 -0.16
C ASN A 163 33.56 -5.47 0.03
N GLU A 164 34.36 -5.39 -1.04
CA GLU A 164 35.83 -5.50 -0.96
C GLU A 164 36.44 -4.38 -0.10
N LEU A 165 35.91 -3.16 -0.20
CA LEU A 165 36.35 -2.01 0.60
C LEU A 165 35.85 -2.00 2.04
N LEU A 166 34.81 -2.78 2.36
CA LEU A 166 34.26 -2.92 3.71
C LEU A 166 34.91 -4.06 4.51
N LEU A 167 35.57 -5.01 3.83
CA LEU A 167 36.20 -6.19 4.44
C LEU A 167 37.74 -6.14 4.42
N GLY A 168 38.35 -5.13 3.81
CA GLY A 168 39.78 -4.82 3.88
C GLY A 168 40.05 -3.60 4.75
#